data_AF-A0A925MGJ2-F1
#
_entry.id   AF-A0A925MGJ2-F1
#
_cell.length_a   1.000
_cell.length_b   1.000
_cell.length_c   1.000
_cell.angle_alpha   90.00
_cell.angle_beta   90.00
_cell.angle_gamma   90.00
#
_symmetry.space_group_name_H-M   'P 1'
#
loop_
_entity.id
_entity.type
_entity.pdbx_description
1 polymer ?
#
loop_
_entity_poly.entity_id
_entity_poly.type
_entity_poly.pdbx_seq_one_letter_code
_entity_poly.pdbx_strand_id
1 'polypeptide(L)'
;MRHSLLLFTLLLSQLSAQIHADFTVSQGGTSLGTFRVLLEHQKAPRTCANFIGLASGKRAWIDSKNAAVRTNTPFYDGLIFHRLIHSFVIQGGANGKDGPGYTILDEYDQTLRHSSAYVLSMAKGPFPNTGSSQFFITLRSATELDDKHSVFGKVISGTDIIDKFKNPGIFPTGAGDKPVTPIVMDSVVISGPDYASFDLAAPSLRLPSVGNTTFIPERNTAASSFLLRFDRRPKTNYFFLQSTDLATWSNPQHLLSLDSFANYQFSYLSITQPKFFVNTATVQYEQIPEAPADLVTGEKTVRIRYPNGSRIDLTLTPDFSVWEYADINGSNLGDGFLSNVLWTDSVPSAGFLADTILQTHRIPLGRLGVTFDSPAGPENLSSLNTQLSFHTETSGWLEEPSGTSRRRLPFELIQP
;
A
#
# COMPACT_ATOMS: atom_id res chain seq x y z
N MET A 1 -50.82 8.55 6.36
CA MET A 1 -49.84 9.13 5.41
C MET A 1 -48.63 9.77 6.13
N ARG A 2 -47.96 9.08 7.06
CA ARG A 2 -46.72 9.58 7.72
C ARG A 2 -45.54 8.61 7.67
N HIS A 3 -45.73 7.39 7.16
CA HIS A 3 -44.68 6.37 7.05
C HIS A 3 -44.02 6.31 5.65
N SER A 4 -44.61 6.94 4.63
CA SER A 4 -44.04 6.97 3.26
C SER A 4 -43.07 8.13 3.02
N LEU A 5 -43.03 9.14 3.90
CA LEU A 5 -42.13 10.29 3.72
C LEU A 5 -40.71 10.00 4.25
N LEU A 6 -40.58 9.23 5.34
CA LEU A 6 -39.29 8.84 5.90
C LEU A 6 -38.51 7.85 5.02
N LEU A 7 -39.21 6.92 4.35
CA LEU A 7 -38.58 5.96 3.43
C LEU A 7 -38.10 6.64 2.13
N PHE A 8 -38.79 7.71 1.70
CA PHE A 8 -38.41 8.49 0.53
C PHE A 8 -37.22 9.43 0.80
N THR A 9 -37.11 10.00 2.01
CA THR A 9 -35.94 10.78 2.43
C THR A 9 -34.67 9.93 2.59
N LEU A 10 -34.80 8.65 2.99
CA LEU A 10 -33.65 7.74 3.12
C LEU A 10 -33.08 7.30 1.75
N LEU A 11 -33.91 7.27 0.71
CA LEU A 11 -33.48 6.93 -0.65
C LEU A 11 -32.77 8.10 -1.35
N LEU A 12 -33.12 9.34 -0.99
CA LEU A 12 -32.46 10.56 -1.48
C LEU A 12 -31.10 10.83 -0.81
N SER A 13 -30.86 10.35 0.41
CA SER A 13 -29.56 10.52 1.09
C SER A 13 -28.43 9.64 0.52
N GLN A 14 -28.76 8.57 -0.20
CA GLN A 14 -27.73 7.75 -0.89
C GLN A 14 -27.30 8.35 -2.24
N LEU A 15 -28.07 9.28 -2.79
CA LEU A 15 -27.73 10.00 -4.03
C LEU A 15 -26.79 11.18 -3.81
N SER A 16 -26.60 11.65 -2.57
CA SER A 16 -25.81 12.86 -2.31
C SER A 16 -24.31 12.60 -2.16
N ALA A 17 -23.88 11.37 -1.87
CA ALA A 17 -22.50 11.07 -1.51
C ALA A 17 -21.79 10.20 -2.56
N GLN A 18 -21.29 10.84 -3.62
CA GLN A 18 -20.60 10.12 -4.71
C GLN A 18 -19.38 10.90 -5.22
N ILE A 19 -18.30 10.16 -5.43
CA ILE A 19 -17.14 10.61 -6.19
C ILE A 19 -16.94 9.65 -7.36
N HIS A 20 -16.73 10.19 -8.55
CA HIS A 20 -16.54 9.44 -9.78
C HIS A 20 -15.15 9.69 -10.35
N ALA A 21 -14.64 8.71 -11.10
CA ALA A 21 -13.48 8.84 -11.96
C ALA A 21 -13.85 8.48 -13.40
N ASP A 22 -13.67 9.43 -14.32
CA ASP A 22 -13.88 9.25 -15.74
C ASP A 22 -12.54 8.98 -16.43
N PHE A 23 -12.40 7.79 -17.00
CA PHE A 23 -11.20 7.36 -17.72
C PHE A 23 -11.44 7.51 -19.22
N THR A 24 -10.71 8.43 -19.86
CA THR A 24 -10.67 8.52 -21.31
C THR A 24 -9.51 7.69 -21.81
N VAL A 25 -9.77 6.78 -22.76
CA VAL A 25 -8.79 5.79 -23.21
C VAL A 25 -8.63 5.78 -24.72
N SER A 26 -7.40 5.51 -25.18
CA SER A 26 -7.07 5.36 -26.59
C SER A 26 -6.13 4.18 -26.84
N GLN A 27 -6.09 3.70 -28.08
CA GLN A 27 -5.11 2.73 -28.55
C GLN A 27 -4.58 3.17 -29.91
N GLY A 28 -3.25 3.30 -30.05
CA GLY A 28 -2.63 3.74 -31.30
C GLY A 28 -3.13 5.11 -31.80
N GLY A 29 -3.49 6.02 -30.88
CA GLY A 29 -4.06 7.34 -31.20
C GLY A 29 -5.55 7.34 -31.56
N THR A 30 -6.20 6.17 -31.60
CA THR A 30 -7.65 6.06 -31.81
C THR A 30 -8.37 5.99 -30.47
N SER A 31 -9.36 6.86 -30.26
CA SER A 31 -10.16 6.84 -29.03
C SER A 31 -10.97 5.55 -28.89
N LEU A 32 -10.95 4.96 -27.70
CA LEU A 32 -11.80 3.84 -27.28
C LEU A 32 -13.04 4.32 -26.52
N GLY A 33 -13.13 5.62 -26.20
CA GLY A 33 -14.20 6.25 -25.44
C GLY A 33 -13.83 6.54 -23.98
N THR A 34 -14.85 6.86 -23.19
CA THR A 34 -14.71 7.15 -21.76
C THR A 34 -15.57 6.19 -20.94
N PHE A 35 -15.01 5.57 -19.90
CA PHE A 35 -15.76 4.78 -18.92
C PHE A 35 -15.73 5.46 -17.54
N ARG A 36 -16.78 5.28 -16.76
CA ARG A 36 -16.95 5.92 -15.44
C ARG A 36 -16.89 4.89 -14.33
N VAL A 37 -16.09 5.20 -13.31
CA VAL A 37 -16.01 4.46 -12.05
C VAL A 37 -16.68 5.25 -10.95
N LEU A 38 -17.50 4.59 -10.12
CA LEU A 38 -17.89 5.07 -8.80
C LEU A 38 -16.82 4.68 -7.78
N LEU A 39 -16.32 5.64 -7.01
CA LEU A 39 -15.32 5.42 -5.97
C LEU A 39 -15.97 5.22 -4.60
N GLU A 40 -15.55 4.18 -3.89
CA GLU A 40 -16.10 3.76 -2.58
C GLU A 40 -15.46 4.54 -1.43
N HIS A 41 -15.40 5.87 -1.52
CA HIS A 41 -14.62 6.74 -0.62
C HIS A 41 -15.08 6.72 0.84
N GLN A 42 -16.29 6.25 1.14
CA GLN A 42 -16.77 6.08 2.51
C GLN A 42 -16.22 4.80 3.17
N LYS A 43 -16.00 3.75 2.38
CA LYS A 43 -15.59 2.42 2.85
C LYS A 43 -14.09 2.18 2.68
N ALA A 44 -13.50 2.77 1.64
CA ALA A 44 -12.07 2.76 1.37
C ALA A 44 -11.51 4.20 1.23
N PRO A 45 -11.65 5.06 2.26
CA PRO A 45 -11.25 6.46 2.19
C PRO A 45 -9.76 6.67 1.90
N ARG A 46 -8.84 5.87 2.48
CA ARG A 46 -7.40 6.02 2.22
C ARG A 46 -7.08 5.72 0.76
N THR A 47 -7.57 4.59 0.27
CA THR A 47 -7.31 4.10 -1.09
C THR A 47 -7.91 5.06 -2.12
N CYS A 48 -9.15 5.52 -1.89
CA CYS A 48 -9.79 6.53 -2.72
C CYS A 48 -9.03 7.86 -2.67
N ALA A 49 -8.65 8.35 -1.49
CA ALA A 49 -7.92 9.61 -1.36
C ALA A 49 -6.58 9.55 -2.09
N ASN A 50 -5.85 8.43 -1.99
CA ASN A 50 -4.62 8.18 -2.75
C ASN A 50 -4.87 8.31 -4.25
N PHE A 51 -5.81 7.52 -4.78
CA PHE A 51 -6.14 7.49 -6.20
C PHE A 51 -6.60 8.87 -6.71
N ILE A 52 -7.53 9.53 -5.99
CA ILE A 52 -8.08 10.84 -6.35
C ILE A 52 -6.98 11.90 -6.39
N GLY A 53 -6.12 11.96 -5.37
CA GLY A 53 -5.06 12.98 -5.32
C GLY A 53 -4.01 12.78 -6.40
N LEU A 54 -3.71 11.53 -6.78
CA LEU A 54 -2.83 11.23 -7.92
C LEU A 54 -3.49 11.61 -9.24
N ALA A 55 -4.76 11.23 -9.46
CA ALA A 55 -5.51 11.55 -10.67
C ALA A 55 -5.68 13.06 -10.86
N SER A 56 -6.03 13.80 -9.80
CA SER A 56 -6.27 15.24 -9.90
C SER A 56 -5.01 16.09 -9.75
N GLY A 57 -3.83 15.48 -9.59
CA GLY A 57 -2.56 16.19 -9.34
C GLY A 57 -2.46 16.91 -7.99
N LYS A 58 -3.42 16.70 -7.08
CA LYS A 58 -3.44 17.30 -5.73
C LYS A 58 -2.45 16.64 -4.78
N ARG A 59 -1.98 15.42 -5.11
CA ARG A 59 -0.94 14.72 -4.35
C ARG A 59 0.37 14.77 -5.11
N ALA A 60 1.42 15.17 -4.40
CA ALA A 60 2.77 15.13 -4.91
C ALA A 60 3.24 13.69 -5.13
N TRP A 61 4.08 13.47 -6.13
CA TRP A 61 4.65 12.16 -6.45
C TRP A 61 6.07 12.31 -6.98
N ILE A 62 6.86 11.23 -6.92
CA ILE A 62 8.25 11.22 -7.37
C ILE A 62 8.31 10.64 -8.79
N ASP A 63 8.87 11.41 -9.72
CA ASP A 63 9.27 10.92 -11.04
C ASP A 63 10.55 10.08 -10.90
N SER A 64 10.41 8.76 -10.99
CA SER A 64 11.50 7.80 -10.77
C SER A 64 12.67 8.01 -11.73
N LYS A 65 12.45 8.63 -12.89
CA LYS A 65 13.50 8.85 -13.91
C LYS A 65 14.54 9.89 -13.51
N ASN A 66 14.18 10.82 -12.63
CA ASN A 66 15.04 11.94 -12.24
C ASN A 66 14.93 12.33 -10.76
N ALA A 67 14.17 11.59 -9.94
CA ALA A 67 13.77 11.97 -8.57
C ALA A 67 13.16 13.37 -8.45
N ALA A 68 12.50 13.86 -9.49
CA ALA A 68 11.79 15.13 -9.41
C ALA A 68 10.46 14.93 -8.69
N VAL A 69 10.22 15.75 -7.66
CA VAL A 69 8.90 15.86 -7.07
C VAL A 69 7.99 16.61 -8.03
N ARG A 70 6.90 15.98 -8.42
CA ARG A 70 5.85 16.56 -9.25
C ARG A 70 4.69 16.98 -8.36
N THR A 71 4.19 18.20 -8.57
CA THR A 71 3.04 18.76 -7.87
C THR A 71 2.11 19.40 -8.90
N ASN A 72 0.80 19.43 -8.62
CA ASN A 72 -0.20 19.97 -9.54
C ASN A 72 -0.18 19.30 -10.95
N THR A 73 0.31 18.06 -11.03
CA THR A 73 0.39 17.28 -12.26
C THR A 73 -0.35 15.95 -12.06
N PRO A 74 -1.42 15.69 -12.83
CA PRO A 74 -2.07 14.39 -12.89
C PRO A 74 -1.07 13.25 -13.14
N PHE A 75 -1.10 12.23 -12.29
CA PHE A 75 -0.16 11.10 -12.36
C PHE A 75 -0.55 10.08 -13.43
N TYR A 76 -1.84 9.83 -13.64
CA TYR A 76 -2.32 8.73 -14.50
C TYR A 76 -2.35 9.08 -15.99
N ASP A 77 -2.36 10.36 -16.33
CA ASP A 77 -2.47 10.83 -17.72
C ASP A 77 -1.25 10.37 -18.52
N GLY A 78 -1.50 9.68 -19.63
CA GLY A 78 -0.49 9.07 -20.50
C GLY A 78 0.07 7.73 -20.01
N LEU A 79 -0.36 7.21 -18.85
CA LEU A 79 0.01 5.86 -18.42
C LEU A 79 -0.80 4.80 -19.16
N ILE A 80 -0.28 3.57 -19.22
CA ILE A 80 -0.90 2.48 -19.98
C ILE A 80 -1.54 1.42 -19.08
N PHE A 81 -2.49 0.67 -19.64
CA PHE A 81 -2.85 -0.66 -19.15
C PHE A 81 -1.76 -1.64 -19.58
N HIS A 82 -0.78 -1.86 -18.72
CA HIS A 82 0.43 -2.62 -19.04
C HIS A 82 0.25 -4.14 -18.95
N ARG A 83 -0.87 -4.62 -18.39
CA ARG A 83 -1.16 -6.05 -18.26
C ARG A 83 -2.64 -6.32 -18.48
N LEU A 84 -2.95 -7.32 -19.30
CA LEU A 84 -4.28 -7.72 -19.71
C LEU A 84 -4.39 -9.24 -19.72
N ILE A 85 -5.23 -9.80 -18.84
CA ILE A 85 -5.61 -11.21 -18.89
C ILE A 85 -7.11 -11.26 -19.18
N HIS A 86 -7.48 -11.62 -20.41
CA HIS A 86 -8.85 -11.50 -20.95
C HIS A 86 -9.94 -12.17 -20.10
N SER A 87 -9.59 -13.23 -19.36
CA SER A 87 -10.48 -13.98 -18.48
C SER A 87 -10.36 -13.61 -17.00
N PHE A 88 -9.69 -12.51 -16.67
CA PHE A 88 -9.37 -12.17 -15.28
C PHE A 88 -9.42 -10.66 -15.00
N VAL A 89 -8.43 -9.89 -15.46
CA VAL A 89 -8.26 -8.48 -15.08
C VAL A 89 -7.59 -7.66 -16.18
N ILE A 90 -7.85 -6.34 -16.16
CA ILE A 90 -7.02 -5.33 -16.84
C ILE A 90 -6.31 -4.49 -15.79
N GLN A 91 -4.99 -4.33 -15.89
CA GLN A 91 -4.17 -3.67 -14.88
C GLN A 91 -3.38 -2.52 -15.50
N GLY A 92 -3.40 -1.37 -14.80
CA GLY A 92 -2.77 -0.12 -15.22
C GLY A 92 -2.23 0.66 -14.02
N GLY A 93 -2.06 1.97 -14.18
CA GLY A 93 -1.58 2.87 -13.11
C GLY A 93 -0.07 2.85 -12.90
N ALA A 94 0.70 2.35 -13.88
CA ALA A 94 2.16 2.43 -13.95
C ALA A 94 2.66 2.13 -15.37
N ASN A 95 3.85 2.64 -15.69
CA ASN A 95 4.63 2.20 -16.84
C ASN A 95 5.69 1.17 -16.37
N GLY A 96 5.29 -0.09 -16.19
CA GLY A 96 6.17 -1.14 -15.69
C GLY A 96 6.24 -1.18 -14.16
N LYS A 97 7.45 -1.09 -13.58
CA LYS A 97 7.66 -1.09 -12.11
C LYS A 97 7.60 0.31 -11.48
N ASP A 98 7.34 1.34 -12.30
CA ASP A 98 7.24 2.72 -11.84
C ASP A 98 6.00 2.94 -10.96
N GLY A 99 6.05 3.98 -10.14
CA GLY A 99 4.98 4.40 -9.23
C GLY A 99 5.27 5.79 -8.67
N PRO A 100 4.39 6.33 -7.81
CA PRO A 100 4.50 7.67 -7.25
C PRO A 100 5.62 7.87 -6.21
N GLY A 101 6.49 6.88 -6.02
CA GLY A 101 7.61 6.91 -5.07
C GLY A 101 7.29 6.40 -3.66
N TYR A 102 6.06 5.97 -3.40
CA TYR A 102 5.62 5.51 -2.06
C TYR A 102 4.61 4.36 -2.15
N THR A 103 4.36 3.72 -1.01
CA THR A 103 3.28 2.73 -0.84
C THR A 103 2.25 3.23 0.18
N ILE A 104 1.09 2.58 0.23
CA ILE A 104 0.01 2.86 1.17
C ILE A 104 -0.41 1.59 1.93
N LEU A 105 -1.00 1.78 3.11
CA LEU A 105 -1.58 0.70 3.90
C LEU A 105 -2.79 0.09 3.19
N ASP A 106 -2.91 -1.24 3.26
CA ASP A 106 -4.07 -1.95 2.74
C ASP A 106 -5.36 -1.52 3.48
N GLU A 107 -6.51 -1.60 2.82
CA GLU A 107 -7.80 -1.12 3.32
C GLU A 107 -8.91 -2.03 2.82
N TYR A 108 -9.50 -2.79 3.74
CA TYR A 108 -10.49 -3.83 3.45
C TYR A 108 -11.82 -3.50 4.13
N ASP A 109 -12.91 -3.76 3.40
CA ASP A 109 -14.27 -3.64 3.89
C ASP A 109 -15.02 -4.93 3.58
N GLN A 110 -15.82 -5.43 4.53
CA GLN A 110 -16.51 -6.72 4.40
C GLN A 110 -17.53 -6.76 3.26
N THR A 111 -18.03 -5.60 2.84
CA THR A 111 -19.02 -5.44 1.76
C THR A 111 -18.36 -5.20 0.40
N LEU A 112 -17.07 -4.85 0.38
CA LEU A 112 -16.31 -4.63 -0.86
C LEU A 112 -15.58 -5.91 -1.24
N ARG A 113 -16.14 -6.61 -2.25
CA ARG A 113 -15.70 -7.94 -2.69
C ARG A 113 -15.50 -8.01 -4.19
N HIS A 114 -14.62 -8.89 -4.63
CA HIS A 114 -14.36 -9.19 -6.03
C HIS A 114 -15.40 -10.18 -6.59
N SER A 115 -16.68 -10.02 -6.24
CA SER A 115 -17.75 -10.97 -6.56
C SER A 115 -18.30 -10.85 -7.99
N SER A 116 -17.87 -9.84 -8.75
CA SER A 116 -18.30 -9.61 -10.13
C SER A 116 -17.19 -9.04 -11.01
N ALA A 117 -17.45 -8.94 -12.32
CA ALA A 117 -16.71 -8.06 -13.20
C ALA A 117 -16.88 -6.59 -12.78
N TYR A 118 -16.07 -5.71 -13.38
CA TYR A 118 -16.10 -4.25 -13.26
C TYR A 118 -15.65 -3.69 -11.91
N VAL A 119 -15.09 -4.51 -11.03
CA VAL A 119 -14.60 -4.07 -9.71
C VAL A 119 -13.21 -3.44 -9.89
N LEU A 120 -13.03 -2.22 -9.39
CA LEU A 120 -11.75 -1.51 -9.34
C LEU A 120 -11.05 -1.81 -8.00
N SER A 121 -9.81 -2.27 -8.07
CA SER A 121 -9.06 -2.73 -6.91
C SER A 121 -7.56 -2.43 -7.02
N MET A 122 -6.91 -2.21 -5.89
CA MET A 122 -5.51 -1.81 -5.80
C MET A 122 -4.59 -2.99 -6.12
N ALA A 123 -3.74 -2.86 -7.14
CA ALA A 123 -2.67 -3.81 -7.38
C ALA A 123 -1.54 -3.56 -6.37
N LYS A 124 -0.90 -4.64 -5.93
CA LYS A 124 0.17 -4.58 -4.93
C LYS A 124 1.17 -5.70 -5.12
N GLY A 125 2.33 -5.56 -4.48
CA GLY A 125 3.33 -6.62 -4.38
C GLY A 125 2.87 -7.82 -3.52
N PRO A 126 3.73 -8.84 -3.37
CA PRO A 126 3.38 -10.06 -2.63
C PRO A 126 3.14 -9.81 -1.14
N PHE A 127 3.63 -8.70 -0.57
CA PHE A 127 3.54 -8.39 0.86
C PHE A 127 2.39 -7.42 1.18
N PRO A 128 1.88 -7.40 2.43
CA PRO A 128 0.97 -6.35 2.90
C PRO A 128 1.53 -4.93 2.70
N ASN A 129 0.64 -3.94 2.55
CA ASN A 129 0.95 -2.50 2.46
C ASN A 129 1.93 -2.13 1.34
N THR A 130 1.80 -2.83 0.21
CA THR A 130 2.62 -2.57 -0.99
C THR A 130 1.78 -2.00 -2.14
N GLY A 131 0.51 -1.66 -1.87
CA GLY A 131 -0.31 -0.88 -2.81
C GLY A 131 0.28 0.51 -3.02
N SER A 132 0.12 1.06 -4.21
CA SER A 132 0.69 2.36 -4.58
C SER A 132 -0.23 3.08 -5.56
N SER A 133 0.12 3.17 -6.84
CA SER A 133 -0.74 3.72 -7.90
C SER A 133 -1.35 2.68 -8.81
N GLN A 134 -0.78 1.47 -8.86
CA GLN A 134 -1.26 0.45 -9.78
C GLN A 134 -2.62 -0.06 -9.32
N PHE A 135 -3.54 -0.22 -10.27
CA PHE A 135 -4.86 -0.75 -10.02
C PHE A 135 -5.24 -1.74 -11.11
N PHE A 136 -6.27 -2.54 -10.85
CA PHE A 136 -6.88 -3.39 -11.86
C PHE A 136 -8.40 -3.29 -11.83
N ILE A 137 -9.01 -3.58 -12.98
CA ILE A 137 -10.46 -3.75 -13.13
C ILE A 137 -10.73 -5.22 -13.45
N THR A 138 -11.63 -5.86 -12.70
CA THR A 138 -11.98 -7.26 -12.91
C THR A 138 -12.80 -7.46 -14.19
N LEU A 139 -12.54 -8.54 -14.93
CA LEU A 139 -13.31 -8.96 -16.10
C LEU A 139 -14.28 -10.12 -15.76
N ARG A 140 -14.14 -10.71 -14.57
CA ARG A 140 -15.03 -11.73 -13.98
C ARG A 140 -15.08 -11.57 -12.46
N SER A 141 -15.91 -12.36 -11.79
CA SER A 141 -15.74 -12.60 -10.35
C SER A 141 -14.34 -13.16 -10.08
N ALA A 142 -13.63 -12.61 -9.09
CA ALA A 142 -12.27 -12.91 -8.69
C ALA A 142 -12.13 -13.00 -7.16
N THR A 143 -13.05 -13.71 -6.49
CA THR A 143 -13.11 -13.83 -5.02
C THR A 143 -11.83 -14.38 -4.39
N GLU A 144 -10.97 -15.04 -5.17
CA GLU A 144 -9.62 -15.43 -4.73
C GLU A 144 -8.70 -14.25 -4.35
N LEU A 145 -9.09 -13.01 -4.72
CA LEU A 145 -8.39 -11.76 -4.40
C LEU A 145 -8.97 -11.02 -3.18
N ASP A 146 -10.07 -11.49 -2.61
CA ASP A 146 -10.67 -10.89 -1.42
C ASP A 146 -9.69 -10.90 -0.25
N ASP A 147 -9.68 -9.79 0.49
CA ASP A 147 -8.79 -9.52 1.64
C ASP A 147 -7.28 -9.61 1.30
N LYS A 148 -6.95 -9.59 0.00
CA LYS A 148 -5.59 -9.44 -0.53
C LYS A 148 -5.44 -8.11 -1.24
N HIS A 149 -6.45 -7.65 -1.98
CA HIS A 149 -6.42 -6.38 -2.72
C HIS A 149 -7.55 -5.44 -2.26
N SER A 150 -7.22 -4.17 -1.99
CA SER A 150 -8.19 -3.17 -1.55
C SER A 150 -9.14 -2.83 -2.71
N VAL A 151 -10.40 -3.26 -2.62
CA VAL A 151 -11.46 -2.80 -3.53
C VAL A 151 -11.80 -1.36 -3.16
N PHE A 152 -11.82 -0.47 -4.14
CA PHE A 152 -12.08 0.97 -3.89
C PHE A 152 -12.98 1.62 -4.94
N GLY A 153 -13.57 0.85 -5.85
CA GLY A 153 -14.56 1.37 -6.77
C GLY A 153 -15.16 0.31 -7.68
N LYS A 154 -16.04 0.75 -8.57
CA LYS A 154 -16.68 -0.10 -9.59
C LYS A 154 -17.00 0.70 -10.85
N VAL A 155 -16.78 0.13 -12.03
CA VAL A 155 -17.25 0.73 -13.29
C VAL A 155 -18.78 0.69 -13.31
N ILE A 156 -19.40 1.86 -13.51
CA ILE A 156 -20.86 2.07 -13.52
C ILE A 156 -21.39 2.54 -14.88
N SER A 157 -20.52 2.98 -15.79
CA SER A 157 -20.86 3.35 -17.16
C SER A 157 -19.67 3.10 -18.10
N GLY A 158 -19.93 2.85 -19.38
CA GLY A 158 -18.91 2.46 -20.36
C GLY A 158 -18.44 1.01 -20.20
N THR A 159 -19.31 0.11 -19.72
CA THR A 159 -19.00 -1.31 -19.54
C THR A 159 -18.71 -2.02 -20.86
N ASP A 160 -19.25 -1.53 -21.98
CA ASP A 160 -18.95 -2.00 -23.33
C ASP A 160 -17.47 -1.79 -23.70
N ILE A 161 -16.85 -0.71 -23.21
CA ILE A 161 -15.40 -0.50 -23.34
C ILE A 161 -14.65 -1.57 -22.56
N ILE A 162 -15.06 -1.85 -21.32
CA ILE A 162 -14.43 -2.88 -20.47
C ILE A 162 -14.63 -4.28 -21.06
N ASP A 163 -15.77 -4.57 -21.66
CA ASP A 163 -16.07 -5.87 -22.26
C ASP A 163 -15.20 -6.17 -23.48
N LYS A 164 -14.76 -5.16 -24.23
CA LYS A 164 -13.81 -5.34 -25.34
C LYS A 164 -12.49 -5.98 -24.87
N PHE A 165 -12.05 -5.71 -23.64
CA PHE A 165 -10.85 -6.32 -23.04
C PHE A 165 -10.98 -7.83 -22.81
N LYS A 166 -12.18 -8.40 -22.89
CA LYS A 166 -12.38 -9.86 -22.82
C LYS A 166 -12.04 -10.57 -24.13
N ASN A 167 -11.85 -9.84 -25.23
CA ASN A 167 -11.64 -10.42 -26.56
C ASN A 167 -10.18 -10.30 -27.02
N PRO A 168 -9.42 -11.41 -27.11
CA PRO A 168 -8.04 -11.39 -27.60
C PRO A 168 -7.90 -11.00 -29.07
N GLY A 169 -8.96 -11.10 -29.87
CA GLY A 169 -8.99 -10.58 -31.24
C GLY A 169 -9.07 -9.06 -31.34
N ILE A 170 -9.55 -8.38 -30.28
CA ILE A 170 -9.58 -6.91 -30.21
C ILE A 170 -8.27 -6.39 -29.61
N PHE A 171 -7.84 -6.98 -28.50
CA PHE A 171 -6.64 -6.56 -27.78
C PHE A 171 -5.68 -7.73 -27.60
N PRO A 172 -4.87 -8.08 -28.62
CA PRO A 172 -3.89 -9.14 -28.49
C PRO A 172 -2.83 -8.78 -27.45
N THR A 173 -2.35 -9.78 -26.73
CA THR A 173 -1.30 -9.64 -25.71
C THR A 173 -0.05 -10.42 -26.10
N GLY A 174 1.12 -9.86 -25.75
CA GLY A 174 2.43 -10.47 -25.93
C GLY A 174 2.99 -11.02 -24.61
N ALA A 175 4.32 -11.09 -24.53
CA ALA A 175 5.02 -11.56 -23.34
C ALA A 175 4.62 -10.78 -22.08
N GLY A 176 4.40 -11.51 -20.98
CA GLY A 176 4.00 -10.93 -19.69
C GLY A 176 2.57 -10.36 -19.67
N ASP A 177 1.69 -10.88 -20.53
CA ASP A 177 0.30 -10.44 -20.68
C ASP A 177 0.15 -8.96 -21.11
N LYS A 178 1.20 -8.37 -21.70
CA LYS A 178 1.19 -6.96 -22.11
C LYS A 178 0.44 -6.77 -23.43
N PRO A 179 -0.51 -5.82 -23.56
CA PRO A 179 -1.12 -5.51 -24.84
C PRO A 179 -0.07 -5.18 -25.92
N VAL A 180 -0.21 -5.76 -27.11
CA VAL A 180 0.73 -5.57 -28.24
C VAL A 180 0.79 -4.11 -28.67
N THR A 181 -0.38 -3.49 -28.83
CA THR A 181 -0.50 -2.05 -29.04
C THR A 181 -0.89 -1.41 -27.70
N PRO A 182 -0.12 -0.44 -27.19
CA PRO A 182 -0.40 0.19 -25.90
C PRO A 182 -1.80 0.81 -25.84
N ILE A 183 -2.51 0.51 -24.76
CA ILE A 183 -3.80 1.10 -24.42
C ILE A 183 -3.52 2.16 -23.37
N VAL A 184 -3.73 3.41 -23.72
CA VAL A 184 -3.33 4.60 -22.96
C VAL A 184 -4.53 5.16 -22.21
N MET A 185 -4.33 5.58 -20.97
CA MET A 185 -5.25 6.45 -20.25
C MET A 185 -4.91 7.87 -20.67
N ASP A 186 -5.68 8.44 -21.59
CA ASP A 186 -5.47 9.82 -22.05
C ASP A 186 -5.71 10.80 -20.91
N SER A 187 -6.71 10.54 -20.07
CA SER A 187 -6.99 11.30 -18.85
C SER A 187 -7.77 10.50 -17.81
N VAL A 188 -7.59 10.86 -16.53
CA VAL A 188 -8.42 10.41 -15.41
C VAL A 188 -9.00 11.60 -14.65
N VAL A 189 -10.27 11.92 -14.91
CA VAL A 189 -10.93 13.12 -14.35
C VAL A 189 -11.80 12.75 -13.16
N ILE A 190 -11.60 13.46 -12.04
CA ILE A 190 -12.40 13.26 -10.82
C ILE A 190 -13.57 14.25 -10.79
N SER A 191 -14.77 13.75 -10.49
CA SER A 191 -15.99 14.55 -10.38
C SER A 191 -16.94 14.01 -9.31
N GLY A 192 -18.06 14.69 -9.08
CA GLY A 192 -19.10 14.27 -8.14
C GLY A 192 -19.30 15.24 -6.97
N PRO A 193 -20.48 15.22 -6.33
CA PRO A 193 -20.86 16.16 -5.27
C PRO A 193 -19.91 16.14 -4.06
N ASP A 194 -19.40 14.98 -3.69
CA ASP A 194 -18.56 14.83 -2.48
C ASP A 194 -17.10 15.20 -2.72
N TYR A 195 -16.68 15.36 -3.98
CA TYR A 195 -15.27 15.56 -4.29
C TYR A 195 -14.71 16.83 -3.64
N ALA A 196 -15.49 17.91 -3.61
CA ALA A 196 -15.05 19.17 -3.03
C ALA A 196 -14.89 19.11 -1.50
N SER A 197 -15.71 18.32 -0.81
CA SER A 197 -15.69 18.17 0.65
C SER A 197 -14.79 17.03 1.14
N PHE A 198 -14.34 16.15 0.24
CA PHE A 198 -13.48 15.03 0.62
C PHE A 198 -12.05 15.50 0.89
N ASP A 199 -11.70 15.58 2.18
CA ASP A 199 -10.39 16.02 2.63
C ASP A 199 -9.31 14.98 2.32
N LEU A 200 -8.58 15.19 1.21
CA LEU A 200 -7.47 14.34 0.77
C LEU A 200 -6.24 14.40 1.68
N ALA A 201 -6.18 15.35 2.61
CA ALA A 201 -5.07 15.57 3.53
C ALA A 201 -5.41 15.17 4.97
N ALA A 202 -6.61 14.63 5.22
CA ALA A 202 -7.06 14.23 6.54
C ALA A 202 -6.05 13.27 7.21
N PRO A 203 -5.54 13.57 8.41
CA PRO A 203 -4.54 12.74 9.07
C PRO A 203 -4.98 11.30 9.37
N SER A 204 -6.29 11.07 9.48
CA SER A 204 -6.87 9.73 9.64
C SER A 204 -6.62 8.82 8.44
N LEU A 205 -6.35 9.37 7.26
CA LEU A 205 -6.04 8.61 6.05
C LEU A 205 -4.68 7.94 6.13
N ARG A 206 -3.73 8.49 6.89
CA ARG A 206 -2.36 7.94 7.04
C ARG A 206 -1.62 7.79 5.71
N LEU A 207 -1.84 8.74 4.81
CA LEU A 207 -1.14 8.80 3.54
C LEU A 207 0.21 9.49 3.74
N PRO A 208 1.27 9.02 3.04
CA PRO A 208 2.56 9.68 3.12
C PRO A 208 2.52 11.06 2.46
N SER A 209 3.43 11.92 2.89
CA SER A 209 3.71 13.18 2.21
C SER A 209 4.97 13.06 1.35
N VAL A 210 4.92 13.61 0.14
CA VAL A 210 6.07 13.65 -0.78
C VAL A 210 6.59 15.09 -0.83
N GLY A 211 7.90 15.26 -0.72
CA GLY A 211 8.54 16.56 -0.69
C GLY A 211 9.98 16.53 -1.19
N ASN A 212 10.62 17.69 -1.20
CA ASN A 212 12.06 17.80 -1.44
C ASN A 212 12.80 17.83 -0.10
N THR A 213 14.10 17.52 -0.12
CA THR A 213 14.99 17.71 1.02
C THR A 213 16.04 18.76 0.70
N THR A 214 16.35 19.58 1.69
CA THR A 214 17.51 20.49 1.63
C THR A 214 18.76 19.74 2.08
N PHE A 215 19.84 19.87 1.32
CA PHE A 215 21.14 19.29 1.65
C PHE A 215 22.26 20.34 1.55
N ILE A 216 23.35 20.07 2.26
CA ILE A 216 24.57 20.88 2.28
C ILE A 216 25.70 19.98 1.79
N PRO A 217 26.36 20.28 0.66
CA PRO A 217 27.53 19.54 0.24
C PRO A 217 28.71 19.81 1.20
N GLU A 218 29.38 18.75 1.65
CA GLU A 218 30.53 18.79 2.54
C GLU A 218 31.73 18.11 1.89
N ARG A 219 32.92 18.71 1.98
CA ARG A 219 34.13 18.11 1.38
C ARG A 219 34.77 17.11 2.35
N ASN A 220 34.88 15.86 1.92
CA ASN A 220 35.68 14.83 2.59
C ASN A 220 37.11 14.86 2.04
N THR A 221 38.00 15.53 2.77
CA THR A 221 39.41 15.71 2.36
C THR A 221 40.20 14.40 2.39
N ALA A 222 39.91 13.49 3.33
CA ALA A 222 40.60 12.22 3.45
C ALA A 222 40.31 11.28 2.27
N ALA A 223 39.08 11.28 1.76
CA ALA A 223 38.65 10.43 0.64
C ALA A 223 38.58 11.17 -0.70
N SER A 224 39.02 12.43 -0.77
CA SER A 224 38.93 13.28 -1.98
C SER A 224 37.54 13.25 -2.65
N SER A 225 36.49 13.37 -1.85
CA SER A 225 35.09 13.30 -2.30
C SER A 225 34.23 14.39 -1.67
N PHE A 226 33.00 14.53 -2.16
CA PHE A 226 31.94 15.29 -1.52
C PHE A 226 30.91 14.36 -0.89
N LEU A 227 30.40 14.77 0.26
CA LEU A 227 29.30 14.15 1.00
C LEU A 227 28.08 15.08 0.97
N LEU A 228 26.87 14.52 1.01
CA LEU A 228 25.65 15.29 1.16
C LEU A 228 25.16 15.22 2.60
N ARG A 229 25.11 16.38 3.27
CA ARG A 229 24.67 16.53 4.65
C ARG A 229 23.24 17.05 4.70
N PHE A 230 22.33 16.37 5.39
CA PHE A 230 20.92 16.77 5.47
C PHE A 230 20.30 16.47 6.84
N ASP A 231 19.20 17.17 7.13
CA ASP A 231 18.42 16.96 8.36
C ASP A 231 17.64 15.66 8.27
N ARG A 232 18.02 14.71 9.12
CA ARG A 232 17.38 13.40 9.23
C ARG A 232 16.05 13.51 9.97
N ARG A 233 15.03 12.80 9.47
CA ARG A 233 13.68 12.71 10.04
C ARG A 233 13.28 11.24 10.25
N PRO A 234 12.50 10.92 11.30
CA PRO A 234 11.93 9.59 11.47
C PRO A 234 10.97 9.25 10.32
N LYS A 235 10.78 7.96 10.05
CA LYS A 235 9.81 7.44 9.07
C LYS A 235 9.92 8.11 7.69
N THR A 236 11.13 8.46 7.29
CA THR A 236 11.37 9.22 6.06
C THR A 236 12.27 8.44 5.13
N ASN A 237 11.77 8.22 3.92
CA ASN A 237 12.57 7.73 2.81
C ASN A 237 13.17 8.91 2.06
N TYR A 238 14.47 8.86 1.86
CA TYR A 238 15.22 9.80 1.07
C TYR A 238 15.64 9.15 -0.25
N PHE A 239 15.37 9.86 -1.33
CA PHE A 239 15.72 9.49 -2.69
C PHE A 239 16.81 10.41 -3.16
N PHE A 240 17.91 9.84 -3.63
CA PHE A 240 19.03 10.59 -4.20
C PHE A 240 19.32 10.08 -5.59
N LEU A 241 19.35 10.99 -6.56
CA LEU A 241 19.96 10.71 -7.86
C LEU A 241 21.10 11.69 -8.07
N GLN A 242 22.17 11.18 -8.67
CA GLN A 242 23.32 11.99 -9.06
C GLN A 242 23.54 11.92 -10.56
N SER A 243 24.13 12.98 -11.10
CA SER A 243 24.60 12.98 -12.48
C SER A 243 25.78 13.91 -12.68
N THR A 244 26.55 13.67 -13.73
CA THR A 244 27.55 14.61 -14.27
C THR A 244 26.98 15.57 -15.30
N ASP A 245 25.75 15.33 -15.78
CA ASP A 245 25.01 16.19 -16.70
C ASP A 245 23.53 16.33 -16.27
N LEU A 246 22.77 17.20 -16.95
CA LEU A 246 21.35 17.43 -16.61
C LEU A 246 20.38 16.51 -17.38
N ALA A 247 20.88 15.73 -18.33
CA ALA A 247 20.08 14.94 -19.26
C ALA A 247 19.93 13.49 -18.83
N THR A 248 20.96 12.91 -18.23
CA THR A 248 21.01 11.50 -17.83
C THR A 248 21.15 11.40 -16.33
N TRP A 249 20.19 10.78 -15.64
CA TRP A 249 20.27 10.57 -14.19
C TRP A 249 20.54 9.09 -13.93
N SER A 250 21.49 8.79 -13.05
CA SER A 250 21.91 7.41 -12.78
C SER A 250 22.09 7.15 -11.28
N ASN A 251 22.22 5.87 -10.92
CA ASN A 251 22.49 5.39 -9.56
C ASN A 251 21.49 5.90 -8.51
N PRO A 252 20.18 5.59 -8.64
CA PRO A 252 19.22 5.90 -7.58
C PRO A 252 19.68 5.25 -6.28
N GLN A 253 19.82 6.05 -5.22
CA GLN A 253 20.06 5.56 -3.88
C GLN A 253 18.84 5.84 -3.01
N HIS A 254 18.49 4.85 -2.19
CA HIS A 254 17.39 4.93 -1.23
C HIS A 254 17.93 4.80 0.18
N LEU A 255 17.62 5.78 1.00
CA LEU A 255 17.90 5.73 2.43
C LEU A 255 16.58 5.83 3.19
N LEU A 256 16.22 4.76 3.88
CA LEU A 256 15.09 4.76 4.80
C LEU A 256 15.59 5.07 6.21
N SER A 257 15.16 6.19 6.77
CA SER A 257 15.40 6.56 8.15
C SER A 257 14.25 6.08 9.05
N LEU A 258 14.56 5.25 10.03
CA LEU A 258 13.64 4.70 11.04
C LEU A 258 13.96 5.19 12.46
N ASP A 259 14.83 6.18 12.61
CA ASP A 259 15.36 6.62 13.90
C ASP A 259 14.67 7.91 14.39
N SER A 260 14.54 8.04 15.71
CA SER A 260 13.97 9.17 16.44
C SER A 260 14.98 10.26 16.84
N PHE A 261 16.29 10.08 16.62
CA PHE A 261 17.27 11.10 17.03
C PHE A 261 17.20 12.38 16.17
N ALA A 262 16.77 13.48 16.78
CA ALA A 262 16.89 14.82 16.22
C ALA A 262 18.35 15.27 16.16
N ASN A 263 18.69 16.14 15.20
CA ASN A 263 20.00 16.81 15.05
C ASN A 263 21.18 15.94 14.59
N TYR A 264 20.95 14.73 14.09
CA TYR A 264 22.01 13.95 13.45
C TYR A 264 22.12 14.33 11.97
N GLN A 265 23.16 15.07 11.63
CA GLN A 265 23.53 15.32 10.25
C GLN A 265 24.13 14.05 9.65
N PHE A 266 23.47 13.49 8.65
CA PHE A 266 23.93 12.30 7.96
C PHE A 266 24.64 12.69 6.67
N SER A 267 25.83 12.14 6.46
CA SER A 267 26.62 12.34 5.26
C SER A 267 26.54 11.09 4.40
N TYR A 268 25.85 11.21 3.26
CA TYR A 268 25.61 10.09 2.35
C TYR A 268 26.03 10.45 0.92
N LEU A 269 26.43 9.42 0.17
CA LEU A 269 27.10 9.48 -1.14
C LEU A 269 28.51 10.08 -1.10
N SER A 270 29.50 9.32 -1.58
CA SER A 270 30.85 9.81 -1.82
C SER A 270 31.00 10.17 -3.30
N ILE A 271 30.84 11.46 -3.61
CA ILE A 271 30.89 11.95 -4.99
C ILE A 271 32.34 12.36 -5.29
N THR A 272 33.00 11.64 -6.18
CA THR A 272 34.40 11.88 -6.56
C THR A 272 34.55 12.76 -7.80
N GLN A 273 33.44 13.06 -8.48
CA GLN A 273 33.44 13.86 -9.70
C GLN A 273 33.68 15.34 -9.37
N PRO A 274 34.48 16.06 -10.19
CA PRO A 274 34.78 17.48 -9.96
C PRO A 274 33.58 18.40 -10.22
N LYS A 275 32.60 17.92 -10.98
CA LYS A 275 31.32 18.58 -11.23
C LYS A 275 30.21 17.53 -11.22
N PHE A 276 29.16 17.80 -10.47
CA PHE A 276 28.02 16.91 -10.35
C PHE A 276 26.74 17.69 -10.05
N PHE A 277 25.61 17.06 -10.33
CA PHE A 277 24.26 17.49 -9.97
C PHE A 277 23.66 16.44 -9.06
N VAL A 278 22.80 16.89 -8.15
CA VAL A 278 22.03 16.02 -7.27
C VAL A 278 20.58 16.44 -7.34
N ASN A 279 19.70 15.46 -7.44
CA ASN A 279 18.28 15.66 -7.18
C ASN A 279 17.87 14.83 -5.97
N THR A 280 16.99 15.39 -5.16
CA THR A 280 16.54 14.77 -3.92
C THR A 280 15.04 14.83 -3.79
N ALA A 281 14.45 13.73 -3.37
CA ALA A 281 13.06 13.68 -2.96
C ALA A 281 12.93 12.96 -1.62
N THR A 282 11.85 13.22 -0.92
CA THR A 282 11.49 12.53 0.32
C THR A 282 10.06 12.05 0.29
N VAL A 283 9.86 10.94 1.01
CA VAL A 283 8.55 10.43 1.36
C VAL A 283 8.51 10.24 2.87
N GLN A 284 7.64 10.98 3.54
CA GLN A 284 7.49 10.92 4.99
C GLN A 284 6.19 10.19 5.36
N TYR A 285 6.32 9.21 6.24
CA TYR A 285 5.26 8.31 6.70
C TYR A 285 4.83 8.63 8.14
N GLU A 286 4.79 9.91 8.50
CA GLU A 286 4.60 10.41 9.88
C GLU A 286 3.35 9.87 10.58
N GLN A 287 2.29 9.61 9.82
CA GLN A 287 0.99 9.16 10.34
C GLN A 287 0.89 7.63 10.51
N ILE A 288 1.93 6.88 10.14
CA ILE A 288 1.95 5.44 10.34
C ILE A 288 2.32 5.13 11.80
N PRO A 289 1.66 4.17 12.46
CA PRO A 289 1.97 3.78 13.84
C PRO A 289 3.38 3.20 13.97
N GLU A 290 3.92 3.17 15.19
CA GLU A 290 5.14 2.41 15.47
C GLU A 290 4.80 0.95 15.73
N ALA A 291 5.66 0.03 15.26
CA ALA A 291 5.64 -1.31 15.82
C ALA A 291 6.16 -1.23 17.27
N PRO A 292 5.64 -2.04 18.21
CA PRO A 292 6.20 -2.09 19.55
C PRO A 292 7.66 -2.53 19.48
N ALA A 293 8.55 -1.75 20.10
CA ALA A 293 9.99 -2.04 20.14
C ALA A 293 10.28 -3.44 20.72
N ASP A 294 9.36 -3.94 21.55
CA ASP A 294 9.41 -5.27 22.09
C ASP A 294 7.99 -5.80 22.41
N LEU A 295 7.80 -7.11 22.26
CA LEU A 295 6.58 -7.83 22.64
C LEU A 295 6.75 -8.79 23.84
N VAL A 296 7.97 -8.99 24.36
CA VAL A 296 8.25 -10.07 25.34
C VAL A 296 8.69 -9.62 26.75
N THR A 297 9.05 -8.36 26.98
CA THR A 297 9.53 -7.84 28.29
C THR A 297 8.43 -7.54 29.31
N GLY A 298 7.16 -7.77 28.95
CA GLY A 298 6.00 -7.64 29.84
C GLY A 298 4.83 -8.42 29.27
N GLU A 299 3.77 -8.63 30.06
CA GLU A 299 2.61 -9.40 29.61
C GLU A 299 1.87 -8.66 28.50
N LYS A 300 1.85 -9.27 27.31
CA LYS A 300 1.14 -8.76 26.14
C LYS A 300 0.44 -9.92 25.45
N THR A 301 -0.82 -9.74 25.10
CA THR A 301 -1.56 -10.76 24.36
C THR A 301 -1.73 -10.35 22.90
N VAL A 302 -1.26 -11.19 21.98
CA VAL A 302 -1.54 -11.07 20.55
C VAL A 302 -2.77 -11.94 20.24
N ARG A 303 -3.92 -11.30 20.05
CA ARG A 303 -5.18 -11.95 19.69
C ARG A 303 -5.33 -12.00 18.18
N ILE A 304 -5.45 -13.19 17.61
CA ILE A 304 -5.67 -13.44 16.18
C ILE A 304 -7.11 -13.91 15.99
N ARG A 305 -7.90 -13.26 15.13
CA ARG A 305 -9.31 -13.65 14.88
C ARG A 305 -9.47 -14.34 13.54
N TYR A 306 -10.25 -15.41 13.51
CA TYR A 306 -10.56 -16.17 12.29
C TYR A 306 -11.92 -15.76 11.70
N PRO A 307 -12.16 -15.99 10.39
CA PRO A 307 -13.42 -15.66 9.74
C PRO A 307 -14.67 -16.31 10.36
N ASN A 308 -14.52 -17.48 11.00
CA ASN A 308 -15.59 -18.17 11.72
C ASN A 308 -15.90 -17.57 13.11
N GLY A 309 -15.21 -16.49 13.50
CA GLY A 309 -15.34 -15.83 14.80
C GLY A 309 -14.51 -16.43 15.93
N SER A 310 -13.87 -17.59 15.72
CA SER A 310 -12.91 -18.15 16.68
C SER A 310 -11.65 -17.29 16.77
N ARG A 311 -10.86 -17.47 17.83
CA ARG A 311 -9.61 -16.72 18.05
C ARG A 311 -8.50 -17.59 18.64
N ILE A 312 -7.26 -17.24 18.35
CA ILE A 312 -6.10 -17.67 19.14
C ILE A 312 -5.55 -16.47 19.87
N ASP A 313 -5.37 -16.59 21.18
CA ASP A 313 -4.72 -15.60 22.03
C ASP A 313 -3.32 -16.12 22.37
N LEU A 314 -2.27 -15.35 22.02
CA LEU A 314 -0.88 -15.63 22.36
C LEU A 314 -0.46 -14.68 23.48
N THR A 315 -0.44 -15.16 24.72
CA THR A 315 -0.02 -14.35 25.87
C THR A 315 1.48 -14.52 26.07
N LEU A 316 2.20 -13.44 25.77
CA LEU A 316 3.66 -13.39 25.75
C LEU A 316 4.15 -12.77 27.06
N THR A 317 5.04 -13.47 27.76
CA THR A 317 5.73 -12.95 28.95
C THR A 317 7.22 -13.33 28.90
N PRO A 318 8.10 -12.68 29.69
CA PRO A 318 9.53 -12.98 29.69
C PRO A 318 9.85 -14.41 30.10
N ASP A 319 9.08 -14.94 31.06
CA ASP A 319 9.39 -16.20 31.74
C ASP A 319 8.56 -17.36 31.20
N PHE A 320 7.31 -17.09 30.80
CA PHE A 320 6.36 -18.14 30.48
C PHE A 320 5.23 -17.66 29.56
N SER A 321 5.28 -18.09 28.29
CA SER A 321 4.30 -17.70 27.28
C SER A 321 3.32 -18.84 27.02
N VAL A 322 2.03 -18.51 26.87
CA VAL A 322 0.93 -19.46 26.68
C VAL A 322 0.12 -19.13 25.44
N TRP A 323 -0.67 -20.10 24.98
CA TRP A 323 -1.66 -19.90 23.95
C TRP A 323 -3.02 -20.46 24.37
N GLU A 324 -4.11 -19.80 23.94
CA GLU A 324 -5.48 -20.27 24.09
C GLU A 324 -6.20 -20.18 22.74
N TYR A 325 -6.84 -21.27 22.30
CA TYR A 325 -7.77 -21.29 21.18
C TYR A 325 -9.21 -21.32 21.71
N ALA A 326 -10.03 -20.35 21.30
CA ALA A 326 -11.41 -20.24 21.75
C ALA A 326 -12.40 -20.06 20.60
N ASP A 327 -13.61 -20.60 20.77
CA ASP A 327 -14.72 -20.42 19.83
C ASP A 327 -15.27 -18.99 19.84
N ILE A 328 -16.27 -18.72 18.99
CA ILE A 328 -16.93 -17.41 18.90
C ILE A 328 -17.62 -16.96 20.20
N ASN A 329 -17.99 -17.90 21.07
CA ASN A 329 -18.61 -17.64 22.36
C ASN A 329 -17.57 -17.51 23.49
N GLY A 330 -16.30 -17.72 23.19
CA GLY A 330 -15.21 -17.72 24.17
C GLY A 330 -15.03 -19.03 24.92
N SER A 331 -15.64 -20.13 24.49
CA SER A 331 -15.35 -21.46 25.03
C SER A 331 -13.95 -21.88 24.62
N ASN A 332 -13.11 -22.26 25.58
CA ASN A 332 -11.77 -22.79 25.34
C ASN A 332 -11.88 -24.15 24.61
N LEU A 333 -11.22 -24.24 23.46
CA LEU A 333 -11.14 -25.41 22.58
C LEU A 333 -9.76 -26.09 22.62
N GLY A 334 -8.80 -25.48 23.30
CA GLY A 334 -7.43 -25.95 23.46
C GLY A 334 -6.54 -24.83 24.01
N ASP A 335 -5.59 -25.21 24.85
CA ASP A 335 -4.58 -24.32 25.41
C ASP A 335 -3.25 -25.07 25.59
N GLY A 336 -2.18 -24.31 25.83
CA GLY A 336 -0.86 -24.87 26.05
C GLY A 336 0.22 -23.82 26.19
N PHE A 337 1.46 -24.26 26.06
CA PHE A 337 2.66 -23.43 26.20
C PHE A 337 3.29 -23.09 24.86
N LEU A 338 3.89 -21.91 24.77
CA LEU A 338 4.75 -21.54 23.65
C LEU A 338 6.20 -21.92 23.99
N SER A 339 6.71 -22.95 23.31
CA SER A 339 8.05 -23.51 23.53
C SER A 339 9.18 -22.62 23.02
N ASN A 340 8.85 -21.68 22.13
CA ASN A 340 9.76 -20.65 21.65
C ASN A 340 8.96 -19.41 21.28
N VAL A 341 9.46 -18.23 21.66
CA VAL A 341 8.92 -16.93 21.26
C VAL A 341 10.07 -16.07 20.79
N LEU A 342 9.97 -15.59 19.56
CA LEU A 342 10.92 -14.70 18.92
C LEU A 342 10.17 -13.44 18.48
N TRP A 343 10.63 -12.30 18.97
CA TRP A 343 10.27 -11.01 18.41
C TRP A 343 11.50 -10.41 17.74
N THR A 344 11.38 -10.04 16.47
CA THR A 344 12.37 -9.19 15.82
C THR A 344 11.71 -7.90 15.39
N ASP A 345 12.13 -6.80 16.00
CA ASP A 345 11.91 -5.48 15.42
C ASP A 345 12.76 -5.33 14.16
N SER A 346 12.20 -4.67 13.16
CA SER A 346 12.84 -4.39 11.86
C SER A 346 13.76 -3.17 11.87
N VAL A 347 13.79 -2.39 12.95
CA VAL A 347 14.66 -1.21 13.06
C VAL A 347 16.11 -1.66 13.27
N PRO A 348 17.03 -1.36 12.33
CA PRO A 348 18.45 -1.69 12.51
C PRO A 348 19.05 -0.93 13.69
N SER A 349 20.12 -1.48 14.29
CA SER A 349 20.85 -0.80 15.38
C SER A 349 21.41 0.58 14.99
N ALA A 350 21.67 0.82 13.69
CA ALA A 350 22.08 2.12 13.15
C ALA A 350 20.91 3.06 12.82
N GLY A 351 19.67 2.60 12.98
CA GLY A 351 18.43 3.35 12.76
C GLY A 351 18.06 3.61 11.29
N PHE A 352 18.83 3.10 10.32
CA PHE A 352 18.53 3.26 8.89
C PHE A 352 18.73 1.98 8.10
N LEU A 353 17.97 1.85 7.01
CA LEU A 353 18.10 0.82 6.01
C LEU A 353 18.55 1.48 4.69
N ALA A 354 19.67 1.01 4.14
CA ALA A 354 20.09 1.34 2.78
C ALA A 354 19.69 0.16 1.87
N ASP A 355 18.90 0.43 0.83
CA ASP A 355 18.48 -0.56 -0.16
C ASP A 355 18.66 0.02 -1.58
N THR A 356 18.86 -0.87 -2.55
CA THR A 356 18.95 -0.53 -3.98
C THR A 356 17.62 -0.65 -4.70
N ILE A 357 16.56 -1.14 -4.04
CA ILE A 357 15.23 -1.32 -4.64
C ILE A 357 14.33 -0.08 -4.40
N LEU A 358 13.87 0.51 -5.50
CA LEU A 358 13.06 1.74 -5.63
C LEU A 358 11.67 1.74 -4.95
N GLN A 359 11.24 0.63 -4.36
CA GLN A 359 9.93 0.52 -3.70
C GLN A 359 10.13 0.22 -2.22
N THR A 360 9.66 1.13 -1.39
CA THR A 360 9.74 1.08 0.08
C THR A 360 9.02 -0.15 0.61
N HIS A 361 9.73 -1.29 0.71
CA HIS A 361 9.18 -2.54 1.22
C HIS A 361 9.11 -2.59 2.76
N ARG A 362 9.41 -1.49 3.46
CA ARG A 362 9.66 -1.51 4.89
C ARG A 362 9.10 -0.27 5.58
N ILE A 363 7.79 -0.29 5.76
CA ILE A 363 7.15 0.38 6.90
C ILE A 363 7.40 -0.56 8.08
N PRO A 364 8.03 -0.16 9.20
CA PRO A 364 8.56 -1.06 10.24
C PRO A 364 7.62 -2.23 10.58
N LEU A 365 8.20 -3.43 10.55
CA LEU A 365 7.50 -4.72 10.62
C LEU A 365 8.07 -5.51 11.78
N GLY A 366 7.31 -5.60 12.86
CA GLY A 366 7.60 -6.56 13.90
C GLY A 366 7.32 -7.97 13.38
N ARG A 367 8.30 -8.87 13.50
CA ARG A 367 8.12 -10.28 13.14
C ARG A 367 7.95 -11.09 14.40
N LEU A 368 6.84 -11.82 14.47
CA LEU A 368 6.52 -12.74 15.55
C LEU A 368 6.77 -14.18 15.07
N GLY A 369 7.69 -14.85 15.73
CA GLY A 369 7.92 -16.28 15.64
C GLY A 369 7.47 -16.97 16.91
N VAL A 370 6.57 -17.94 16.83
CA VAL A 370 6.18 -18.78 17.97
C VAL A 370 6.15 -20.25 17.58
N THR A 371 6.46 -21.13 18.53
CA THR A 371 6.32 -22.59 18.38
C THR A 371 5.35 -23.09 19.45
N PHE A 372 4.29 -23.77 19.01
CA PHE A 372 3.29 -24.35 19.90
C PHE A 372 3.78 -25.70 20.43
N ASP A 373 3.53 -26.00 21.70
CA ASP A 373 3.82 -27.30 22.33
C ASP A 373 2.92 -28.43 21.83
N SER A 374 1.73 -28.09 21.33
CA SER A 374 0.80 -28.97 20.64
C SER A 374 0.08 -28.21 19.51
N PRO A 375 -0.54 -28.89 18.53
CA PRO A 375 -1.19 -28.21 17.41
C PRO A 375 -2.28 -27.22 17.88
N ALA A 376 -2.18 -25.96 17.46
CA ALA A 376 -3.08 -24.89 17.88
C ALA A 376 -3.99 -24.40 16.74
N GLY A 377 -5.23 -24.05 17.10
CA GLY A 377 -6.15 -23.39 16.18
C GLY A 377 -6.76 -24.27 15.08
N PRO A 378 -7.53 -23.66 14.16
CA PRO A 378 -8.29 -24.39 13.15
C PRO A 378 -7.42 -25.09 12.09
N GLU A 379 -6.15 -24.69 11.95
CA GLU A 379 -5.22 -25.24 10.95
C GLU A 379 -4.16 -26.17 11.60
N ASN A 380 -4.31 -26.55 12.87
CA ASN A 380 -3.36 -27.40 13.60
C ASN A 380 -1.92 -26.86 13.53
N LEU A 381 -1.75 -25.57 13.83
CA LEU A 381 -0.46 -24.88 13.71
C LEU A 381 0.54 -25.46 14.72
N SER A 382 1.70 -25.90 14.22
CA SER A 382 2.85 -26.26 15.06
C SER A 382 3.79 -25.06 15.30
N SER A 383 3.75 -24.07 14.42
CA SER A 383 4.47 -22.80 14.56
C SER A 383 3.79 -21.70 13.76
N LEU A 384 4.05 -20.45 14.14
CA LEU A 384 3.66 -19.26 13.41
C LEU A 384 4.89 -18.36 13.26
N ASN A 385 5.29 -18.05 12.04
CA ASN A 385 6.40 -17.16 11.75
C ASN A 385 5.95 -16.08 10.76
N THR A 386 5.29 -15.06 11.28
CA THR A 386 4.59 -14.05 10.49
C THR A 386 5.08 -12.64 10.78
N GLN A 387 4.89 -11.80 9.78
CA GLN A 387 5.02 -10.37 9.89
C GLN A 387 3.70 -9.78 10.44
N LEU A 388 3.79 -8.92 11.45
CA LEU A 388 2.67 -8.12 11.92
C LEU A 388 2.67 -6.78 11.19
N SER A 389 1.60 -6.52 10.44
CA SER A 389 1.35 -5.27 9.72
C SER A 389 0.46 -4.38 10.58
N PHE A 390 1.05 -3.39 11.25
CA PHE A 390 0.34 -2.48 12.16
C PHE A 390 -0.48 -1.44 11.40
N HIS A 391 -1.79 -1.41 11.68
CA HIS A 391 -2.74 -0.42 11.15
C HIS A 391 -3.24 0.51 12.25
N THR A 392 -2.93 0.24 13.51
CA THR A 392 -2.97 1.13 14.67
C THR A 392 -1.80 0.76 15.58
N GLU A 393 -1.62 1.46 16.71
CA GLU A 393 -0.62 1.07 17.71
C GLU A 393 -0.91 -0.32 18.34
N THR A 394 -2.15 -0.80 18.25
CA THR A 394 -2.60 -2.03 18.92
C THR A 394 -3.32 -3.01 18.01
N SER A 395 -3.34 -2.81 16.69
CA SER A 395 -4.04 -3.73 15.80
C SER A 395 -3.54 -3.66 14.38
N GLY A 396 -3.85 -4.69 13.60
CA GLY A 396 -3.38 -4.81 12.24
C GLY A 396 -3.75 -6.12 11.59
N TRP A 397 -2.93 -6.53 10.63
CA TRP A 397 -3.09 -7.78 9.90
C TRP A 397 -1.82 -8.61 9.93
N LEU A 398 -1.98 -9.92 9.84
CA LEU A 398 -0.89 -10.87 9.65
C LEU A 398 -1.22 -11.85 8.53
N GLU A 399 -0.20 -12.51 7.98
CA GLU A 399 -0.36 -13.57 7.00
C GLU A 399 -0.03 -14.92 7.62
N GLU A 400 -1.06 -15.72 7.90
CA GLU A 400 -0.93 -17.07 8.40
C GLU A 400 -0.77 -18.06 7.23
N PRO A 401 0.13 -19.05 7.31
CA PRO A 401 0.15 -20.17 6.38
C PRO A 401 -1.19 -20.92 6.37
N SER A 402 -1.78 -21.15 5.20
CA SER A 402 -2.98 -21.97 5.03
C SER A 402 -2.83 -22.85 3.78
N GLY A 403 -2.45 -24.11 4.01
CA GLY A 403 -2.06 -25.05 2.96
C GLY A 403 -0.87 -24.53 2.14
N THR A 404 -1.03 -24.47 0.81
CA THR A 404 -0.04 -23.88 -0.12
C THR A 404 -0.18 -22.36 -0.27
N SER A 405 -1.07 -21.72 0.48
CA SER A 405 -1.39 -20.29 0.37
C SER A 405 -1.16 -19.57 1.69
N ARG A 406 -1.39 -18.26 1.70
CA ARG A 406 -1.42 -17.46 2.93
C ARG A 406 -2.81 -16.86 3.10
N ARG A 407 -3.34 -16.94 4.31
CA ARG A 407 -4.59 -16.29 4.72
C ARG A 407 -4.24 -15.03 5.50
N ARG A 408 -4.92 -13.93 5.20
CA ARG A 408 -4.77 -12.70 5.96
C ARG A 408 -5.75 -12.69 7.12
N LEU A 409 -5.25 -12.46 8.33
CA LEU A 409 -6.04 -12.47 9.56
C LEU A 409 -5.84 -11.16 10.33
N PRO A 410 -6.89 -10.57 10.91
CA PRO A 410 -6.74 -9.42 11.78
C PRO A 410 -6.14 -9.85 13.12
N PHE A 411 -5.32 -8.98 13.70
CA PHE A 411 -4.83 -9.14 15.06
C PHE A 411 -5.09 -7.89 15.92
N GLU A 412 -5.17 -8.11 17.22
CA GLU A 412 -5.24 -7.09 18.26
C GLU A 412 -4.15 -7.37 19.30
N LEU A 413 -3.44 -6.33 19.74
CA LEU A 413 -2.59 -6.34 20.91
C LEU A 413 -3.42 -5.90 22.11
N ILE A 414 -3.47 -6.77 23.11
CA ILE A 414 -4.13 -6.52 24.38
C ILE A 414 -3.02 -6.35 25.41
N GLN A 415 -3.00 -5.18 26.03
CA GLN A 415 -2.19 -4.92 27.23
C GLN A 415 -3.09 -5.06 28.46
N PRO A 416 -2.56 -5.60 29.58
CA PRO A 416 -3.32 -5.78 30.81
C PRO A 416 -3.85 -4.47 31.41
#